data_AF-A0A4R7NZ45-F1
#
_entry.id   AF-A0A4R7NZ45-F1
#
_cell.length_a   1.000
_cell.length_b   1.000
_cell.length_c   1.000
_cell.angle_alpha   90.00
_cell.angle_beta   90.00
_cell.angle_gamma   90.00
#
_symmetry.space_group_name_H-M   'P 1'
#
loop_
_entity.id
_entity.type
_entity.pdbx_description
1 polymer ?
#
loop_
_entity_poly.entity_id
_entity_poly.type
_entity_poly.pdbx_seq_one_letter_code
_entity_poly.pdbx_strand_id
1 'polypeptide(L)'
;MNASRHRLSLIAVAVLTLGAPVVDARASSLAALLDQVPAPPLDVGTAMSWIEGGKVVSPQYTQLKQSIDAERAAIAALNGGTAPAPGVAPASTAGEPAEVQTALKAYSDYLEANSGKQDPASAVGKRARWLHAAMRDSLTALLKAVKPCPFPCSDPAAVTQNQPLEPKRNELAQQDLRQWNTLFLDWQAKRRAIVADGQARIAATGDGAKATTPAGRAGLASYRAAMLREVEVTLSVTELALKRVNAIETGDVDAVSGSTYVPKGAAKKS
;
A
#
# COMPACT_ATOMS: atom_id res chain seq x y z
N MET A 1 63.98 37.99 24.43
CA MET A 1 63.12 38.78 23.52
C MET A 1 62.92 37.98 22.23
N ASN A 2 61.66 37.70 21.90
CA ASN A 2 61.03 37.60 20.57
C ASN A 2 61.73 36.79 19.45
N ALA A 3 61.06 35.99 18.62
CA ALA A 3 59.66 35.63 18.48
C ALA A 3 59.55 34.44 17.49
N SER A 4 58.55 33.60 17.75
CA SER A 4 57.59 32.98 16.83
C SER A 4 57.89 32.86 15.33
N ARG A 5 57.68 31.64 14.79
CA ARG A 5 56.90 31.44 13.54
C ARG A 5 56.35 30.00 13.45
N HIS A 6 55.09 29.89 13.87
CA HIS A 6 53.97 29.09 13.37
C HIS A 6 54.27 27.79 12.60
N ARG A 7 54.08 26.66 13.30
CA ARG A 7 53.58 25.43 12.69
C ARG A 7 52.05 25.50 12.70
N LEU A 8 51.44 25.65 11.52
CA LEU A 8 49.99 25.53 11.35
C LEU A 8 49.62 24.05 11.47
N SER A 9 49.01 23.70 12.60
CA SER A 9 48.25 22.47 12.78
C SER A 9 47.02 22.50 11.87
N LEU A 10 46.90 21.53 10.97
CA LEU A 10 45.62 21.18 10.36
C LEU A 10 44.79 20.43 11.41
N ILE A 11 43.81 21.14 11.97
CA ILE A 11 42.77 20.59 12.84
C ILE A 11 41.90 19.69 11.97
N ALA A 12 42.00 18.37 12.17
CA ALA A 12 41.00 17.42 11.72
C ALA A 12 39.73 17.69 12.53
N VAL A 13 38.74 18.33 11.90
CA VAL A 13 37.38 18.42 12.44
C VAL A 13 36.79 17.02 12.37
N ALA A 14 36.84 16.31 13.50
CA ALA A 14 36.05 15.11 13.72
C ALA A 14 34.58 15.51 13.69
N VAL A 15 33.90 15.22 12.58
CA VAL A 15 32.45 15.25 12.51
C VAL A 15 31.96 14.13 13.41
N LEU A 16 31.70 14.48 14.67
CA LEU A 16 30.81 13.74 15.55
C LEU A 16 29.47 13.64 14.82
N THR A 17 29.23 12.49 14.19
CA THR A 17 27.89 12.06 13.79
C THR A 17 27.09 11.85 15.07
N LEU A 18 26.57 12.96 15.60
CA LEU A 18 25.50 12.97 16.58
C LEU A 18 24.42 12.05 16.05
N GLY A 19 24.14 11.00 16.83
CA GLY A 19 23.16 9.98 16.52
C GLY A 19 21.87 10.64 16.04
N ALA A 20 21.48 10.31 14.81
CA ALA A 20 20.09 10.42 14.44
C ALA A 20 19.28 9.73 15.56
N PRO A 21 18.19 10.33 16.03
CA PRO A 21 17.31 9.63 16.95
C PRO A 21 16.94 8.32 16.26
N VAL A 22 17.35 7.21 16.86
CA VAL A 22 16.69 5.94 16.64
C VAL A 22 15.28 6.23 17.12
N VAL A 23 14.41 6.57 16.18
CA VAL A 23 12.98 6.48 16.43
C VAL A 23 12.83 5.02 16.83
N ASP A 24 12.63 4.78 18.12
CA ASP A 24 12.05 3.54 18.64
C ASP A 24 10.63 3.50 18.05
N ALA A 25 10.57 3.26 16.76
CA ALA A 25 9.41 2.74 16.09
C ALA A 25 9.31 1.33 16.66
N ARG A 26 8.66 1.21 17.83
CA ARG A 26 7.93 -0.02 18.11
C ARG A 26 7.15 -0.27 16.84
N ALA A 27 7.57 -1.29 16.08
CA ALA A 27 6.89 -1.69 14.86
C ALA A 27 5.44 -1.86 15.27
N SER A 28 4.58 -0.95 14.80
CA SER A 28 3.16 -1.07 15.03
C SER A 28 2.76 -2.45 14.52
N SER A 29 2.00 -3.17 15.34
CA SER A 29 1.48 -4.47 14.97
C SER A 29 0.90 -4.46 13.55
N LEU A 30 1.06 -5.52 12.77
CA LEU A 30 0.49 -5.63 11.42
C LEU A 30 -1.02 -5.33 11.41
N ALA A 31 -1.75 -5.74 12.44
CA ALA A 31 -3.16 -5.40 12.62
C ALA A 31 -3.37 -3.90 12.88
N ALA A 32 -2.50 -3.24 13.65
CA ALA A 32 -2.56 -1.79 13.83
C ALA A 32 -2.19 -1.04 12.53
N LEU A 33 -1.26 -1.57 11.72
CA LEU A 33 -0.98 -1.02 10.39
C LEU A 33 -2.21 -1.12 9.48
N LEU A 34 -2.93 -2.24 9.51
CA LEU A 34 -4.19 -2.39 8.77
C LEU A 34 -5.25 -1.36 9.23
N ASP A 35 -5.37 -1.15 10.53
CA ASP A 35 -6.32 -0.19 11.10
C ASP A 35 -5.96 1.27 10.78
N GLN A 36 -4.68 1.56 10.56
CA GLN A 36 -4.18 2.87 10.15
C GLN A 36 -4.34 3.14 8.65
N VAL A 37 -4.75 2.14 7.85
CA VAL A 37 -5.00 2.39 6.43
C VAL A 37 -6.11 3.45 6.30
N PRO A 38 -5.83 4.61 5.67
CA PRO A 38 -6.83 5.64 5.54
C PRO A 38 -7.91 5.16 4.56
N ALA A 39 -9.18 5.25 4.96
CA ALA A 39 -10.29 5.01 4.06
C ALA A 39 -10.28 6.04 2.91
N PRO A 40 -10.82 5.71 1.73
CA PRO A 40 -11.09 6.70 0.70
C PRO A 40 -11.95 7.84 1.27
N PRO A 41 -11.61 9.12 1.03
CA PRO A 41 -12.44 10.23 1.45
C PRO A 41 -13.87 10.10 0.92
N LEU A 42 -14.84 10.59 1.71
CA LEU A 42 -16.24 10.50 1.35
C LEU A 42 -16.69 11.59 0.38
N ASP A 43 -15.91 12.65 0.18
CA ASP A 43 -16.22 13.77 -0.72
C ASP A 43 -15.09 14.02 -1.73
N VAL A 44 -15.47 14.52 -2.90
CA VAL A 44 -14.56 14.79 -4.02
C VAL A 44 -13.51 15.84 -3.67
N GLY A 45 -13.87 16.89 -2.92
CA GLY A 45 -12.94 17.97 -2.56
C GLY A 45 -11.76 17.47 -1.74
N THR A 46 -12.04 16.71 -0.68
CA THR A 46 -11.01 16.06 0.15
C THR A 46 -10.19 15.06 -0.67
N ALA A 47 -10.84 14.23 -1.51
CA ALA A 47 -10.14 13.28 -2.37
C ALA A 47 -9.15 13.97 -3.33
N MET A 48 -9.54 15.09 -3.94
CA MET A 48 -8.68 15.86 -4.82
C MET A 48 -7.54 16.54 -4.05
N SER A 49 -7.78 17.00 -2.81
CA SER A 49 -6.72 17.55 -1.94
C SER A 49 -5.63 16.54 -1.58
N TRP A 50 -5.93 15.23 -1.70
CA TRP A 50 -4.99 14.17 -1.39
C TRP A 50 -4.11 13.79 -2.58
N ILE A 51 -4.30 14.39 -3.75
CA ILE A 51 -3.59 14.03 -4.98
C ILE A 51 -2.86 15.25 -5.54
N GLU A 52 -1.58 15.08 -5.81
CA GLU A 52 -0.76 16.08 -6.48
C GLU A 52 0.09 15.39 -7.55
N GLY A 53 0.03 15.87 -8.79
CA GLY A 53 0.77 15.27 -9.91
C GLY A 53 0.49 13.78 -10.11
N GLY A 54 -0.74 13.32 -9.85
CA GLY A 54 -1.15 11.92 -9.95
C GLY A 54 -0.65 11.01 -8.82
N LYS A 55 -0.02 11.58 -7.78
CA LYS A 55 0.46 10.86 -6.59
C LYS A 55 -0.38 11.21 -5.38
N VAL A 56 -0.60 10.23 -4.50
CA VAL A 56 -1.27 10.48 -3.22
C VAL A 56 -0.28 11.17 -2.27
N VAL A 57 -0.62 12.37 -1.79
CA VAL A 57 0.23 13.23 -0.94
C VAL A 57 -0.28 13.40 0.49
N SER A 58 -1.42 12.78 0.82
CA SER A 58 -1.98 12.84 2.18
C SER A 58 -0.93 12.44 3.24
N PRO A 59 -0.76 13.21 4.34
CA PRO A 59 0.22 12.91 5.38
C PRO A 59 0.04 11.52 5.98
N GLN A 60 -1.20 11.10 6.22
CA GLN A 60 -1.53 9.78 6.78
C GLN A 60 -1.10 8.65 5.84
N TYR A 61 -1.33 8.81 4.54
CA TYR A 61 -0.89 7.87 3.52
C TYR A 61 0.64 7.76 3.47
N THR A 62 1.34 8.90 3.52
CA THR A 62 2.80 8.94 3.46
C THR A 62 3.44 8.31 4.69
N GLN A 63 2.93 8.61 5.88
CA GLN A 63 3.38 8.00 7.13
C GLN A 63 3.16 6.49 7.12
N LEU A 64 2.00 6.03 6.67
CA LEU A 64 1.73 4.60 6.58
C LEU A 64 2.67 3.87 5.60
N LYS A 65 2.99 4.48 4.45
CA LYS A 65 3.99 3.91 3.52
C LYS A 65 5.36 3.76 4.18
N GLN A 66 5.79 4.74 4.97
CA GLN A 66 7.04 4.64 5.73
C GLN A 66 7.00 3.48 6.74
N SER A 67 5.89 3.30 7.45
CA SER A 67 5.73 2.18 8.38
C SER A 67 5.69 0.82 7.67
N ILE A 68 5.09 0.74 6.48
CA ILE A 68 5.13 -0.45 5.62
C ILE A 68 6.57 -0.75 5.18
N ASP A 69 7.34 0.25 4.78
CA ASP A 69 8.72 0.05 4.34
C ASP A 69 9.64 -0.36 5.51
N ALA A 70 9.42 0.17 6.71
CA ALA A 70 10.10 -0.29 7.92
C ALA A 70 9.78 -1.77 8.22
N GLU A 71 8.51 -2.16 8.08
CA GLU A 71 8.08 -3.55 8.26
C GLU A 71 8.69 -4.49 7.20
N ARG A 72 8.78 -4.05 5.93
CA ARG A 72 9.49 -4.79 4.87
C ARG A 72 10.96 -5.00 5.21
N ALA A 73 11.62 -3.98 5.76
CA ALA A 73 13.01 -4.09 6.19
C ALA A 73 13.18 -5.10 7.34
N ALA A 74 12.26 -5.09 8.32
CA ALA A 74 12.26 -6.08 9.41
C ALA A 74 12.03 -7.51 8.90
N ILE A 75 11.12 -7.69 7.95
CA ILE A 75 10.88 -8.97 7.27
C ILE A 75 12.14 -9.45 6.53
N ALA A 76 12.79 -8.57 5.77
CA ALA A 76 14.01 -8.91 5.05
C ALA A 76 15.14 -9.31 6.00
N ALA A 77 15.30 -8.59 7.11
CA ALA A 77 16.28 -8.93 8.15
C ALA A 77 16.04 -10.34 8.72
N LEU A 78 14.78 -10.68 9.02
CA LEU A 78 14.41 -12.03 9.48
C LEU A 78 14.74 -13.11 8.43
N ASN A 79 14.62 -12.79 7.14
CA ASN A 79 14.92 -13.67 6.02
C ASN A 79 16.39 -13.60 5.54
N GLY A 80 17.33 -13.20 6.41
CA GLY A 80 18.76 -13.16 6.07
C GLY A 80 19.18 -12.03 5.14
N GLY A 81 18.42 -10.92 5.12
CA GLY A 81 18.74 -9.69 4.40
C GLY A 81 18.04 -9.53 3.05
N THR A 82 17.17 -10.47 2.64
CA THR A 82 16.45 -10.41 1.35
C THR A 82 14.95 -10.50 1.54
N ALA A 83 14.18 -9.87 0.65
CA ALA A 83 12.72 -9.99 0.69
C ALA A 83 12.29 -11.45 0.40
N PRO A 84 11.36 -12.02 1.19
CA PRO A 84 10.83 -13.35 0.91
C PRO A 84 10.12 -13.41 -0.46
N ALA A 85 10.22 -14.56 -1.12
CA ALA A 85 9.46 -14.79 -2.35
C ALA A 85 7.96 -14.94 -2.00
N PRO A 86 7.07 -14.20 -2.68
CA PRO A 86 5.65 -14.21 -2.35
C PRO A 86 5.01 -15.57 -2.68
N GLY A 87 4.20 -16.08 -1.76
CA GLY A 87 3.38 -17.28 -1.98
C GLY A 87 4.13 -18.61 -1.94
N VAL A 88 5.36 -18.63 -1.44
CA VAL A 88 6.16 -19.86 -1.31
C VAL A 88 5.81 -20.55 0.00
N ALA A 89 5.38 -21.81 -0.10
CA ALA A 89 5.14 -22.64 1.09
C ALA A 89 6.43 -22.83 1.89
N PRO A 90 6.36 -22.84 3.22
CA PRO A 90 7.53 -23.07 4.05
C PRO A 90 8.09 -24.48 3.78
N ALA A 91 9.41 -24.60 3.75
CA ALA A 91 10.06 -25.91 3.72
C ALA A 91 9.72 -26.71 4.99
N SER A 92 9.87 -28.04 4.95
CA SER A 92 9.73 -28.86 6.16
C SER A 92 10.73 -28.41 7.22
N THR A 93 10.24 -28.13 8.43
CA THR A 93 11.04 -27.62 9.55
C THR A 93 11.05 -28.58 10.73
N ALA A 94 11.25 -29.87 10.46
CA ALA A 94 11.47 -30.86 11.50
C ALA A 94 12.65 -30.40 12.40
N GLY A 95 12.38 -30.19 13.70
CA GLY A 95 13.37 -29.71 14.67
C GLY A 95 13.21 -28.25 15.12
N GLU A 96 12.29 -27.49 14.52
CA GLU A 96 11.88 -26.19 15.08
C GLU A 96 11.05 -26.35 16.36
N PRO A 97 10.99 -25.35 17.26
CA PRO A 97 10.07 -25.35 18.38
C PRO A 97 8.60 -25.46 17.96
N ALA A 98 7.75 -25.97 18.86
CA ALA A 98 6.34 -26.24 18.57
C ALA A 98 5.57 -24.99 18.11
N GLU A 99 5.86 -23.82 18.67
CA GLU A 99 5.21 -22.56 18.28
C GLU A 99 5.61 -22.12 16.87
N VAL A 100 6.86 -22.36 16.49
CA VAL A 100 7.35 -22.08 15.13
C VAL A 100 6.69 -23.03 14.14
N GLN A 101 6.64 -24.33 14.43
CA GLN A 101 5.92 -25.30 13.59
C GLN A 101 4.43 -24.94 13.44
N THR A 102 3.78 -24.51 14.52
CA THR A 102 2.38 -24.07 14.51
C THR A 102 2.16 -22.85 13.62
N ALA A 103 3.06 -21.86 13.69
CA ALA A 103 3.00 -20.67 12.84
C ALA A 103 3.22 -21.01 11.36
N LEU A 104 4.17 -21.89 11.04
CA LEU A 104 4.46 -22.31 9.67
C LEU A 104 3.33 -23.16 9.08
N LYS A 105 2.70 -24.01 9.89
CA LYS A 105 1.47 -24.70 9.49
C LYS A 105 0.36 -23.71 9.15
N ALA A 106 0.11 -22.74 10.03
CA ALA A 106 -0.91 -21.72 9.79
C ALA A 106 -0.61 -20.88 8.54
N TYR A 107 0.66 -20.61 8.24
CA TYR A 107 1.04 -19.98 7.00
C TYR A 107 0.69 -20.84 5.78
N SER A 108 0.95 -22.14 5.84
CA SER A 108 0.56 -23.08 4.77
C SER A 108 -0.96 -23.10 4.58
N ASP A 109 -1.72 -23.18 5.67
CA ASP A 109 -3.18 -23.13 5.65
C ASP A 109 -3.68 -21.79 5.05
N TYR A 110 -3.01 -20.67 5.38
CA TYR A 110 -3.29 -19.36 4.77
C TYR A 110 -3.06 -19.36 3.26
N LEU A 111 -1.92 -19.90 2.79
CA LEU A 111 -1.59 -19.97 1.36
C LEU A 111 -2.61 -20.81 0.59
N GLU A 112 -3.03 -21.94 1.15
CA GLU A 112 -4.06 -22.78 0.54
C GLU A 112 -5.38 -22.01 0.40
N ALA A 113 -5.82 -21.35 1.47
CA ALA A 113 -7.08 -20.57 1.48
C ALA A 113 -7.03 -19.29 0.63
N ASN A 114 -5.85 -18.70 0.42
CA ASN A 114 -5.65 -17.41 -0.23
C ASN A 114 -4.75 -17.51 -1.48
N SER A 115 -4.93 -18.56 -2.27
CA SER A 115 -4.22 -18.74 -3.55
C SER A 115 -5.10 -18.45 -4.77
N GLY A 116 -4.46 -18.25 -5.93
CA GLY A 116 -5.14 -18.11 -7.22
C GLY A 116 -6.16 -16.98 -7.24
N LYS A 117 -7.45 -17.30 -7.40
CA LYS A 117 -8.53 -16.30 -7.43
C LYS A 117 -8.85 -15.69 -6.06
N GLN A 118 -8.45 -16.37 -4.97
CA GLN A 118 -8.64 -15.92 -3.59
C GLN A 118 -7.43 -15.17 -3.03
N ASP A 119 -6.31 -15.15 -3.77
CA ASP A 119 -5.18 -14.26 -3.47
C ASP A 119 -5.68 -12.82 -3.26
N PRO A 120 -5.24 -12.12 -2.20
CA PRO A 120 -5.78 -10.82 -1.82
C PRO A 120 -5.79 -9.81 -2.96
N ALA A 121 -4.68 -9.72 -3.72
CA ALA A 121 -4.56 -8.80 -4.84
C ALA A 121 -5.48 -9.21 -6.00
N SER A 122 -5.60 -10.51 -6.27
CA SER A 122 -6.51 -11.02 -7.30
C SER A 122 -7.99 -10.78 -6.96
N ALA A 123 -8.36 -10.98 -5.70
CA ALA A 123 -9.71 -10.78 -5.20
C ALA A 123 -10.10 -9.29 -5.19
N VAL A 124 -9.26 -8.39 -4.68
CA VAL A 124 -9.47 -6.93 -4.80
C VAL A 124 -9.51 -6.52 -6.27
N GLY A 125 -8.58 -7.00 -7.08
CA GLY A 125 -8.54 -6.71 -8.50
C GLY A 125 -9.83 -7.12 -9.22
N LYS A 126 -10.48 -8.22 -8.83
CA LYS A 126 -11.78 -8.64 -9.39
C LYS A 126 -12.89 -7.68 -9.00
N ARG A 127 -12.94 -7.27 -7.72
CA ARG A 127 -13.95 -6.31 -7.22
C ARG A 127 -13.77 -4.93 -7.85
N ALA A 128 -12.53 -4.44 -7.93
CA ALA A 128 -12.16 -3.21 -8.63
C ALA A 128 -12.67 -3.21 -10.08
N ARG A 129 -12.44 -4.29 -10.83
CA ARG A 129 -12.96 -4.43 -12.21
C ARG A 129 -14.48 -4.33 -12.28
N TRP A 130 -15.19 -4.91 -11.34
CA TRP A 130 -16.64 -4.85 -11.29
C TRP A 130 -17.13 -3.42 -11.01
N LEU A 131 -16.48 -2.70 -10.09
CA LEU A 131 -16.75 -1.26 -9.84
C LEU A 131 -16.48 -0.39 -11.08
N HIS A 132 -15.37 -0.64 -11.78
CA HIS A 132 -15.10 -0.01 -13.10
C HIS A 132 -16.24 -0.27 -14.09
N ALA A 133 -16.63 -1.53 -14.27
CA ALA A 133 -17.67 -1.89 -15.23
C ALA A 133 -19.02 -1.24 -14.89
N ALA A 134 -19.37 -1.14 -13.60
CA ALA A 134 -20.62 -0.54 -13.15
C ALA A 134 -20.73 0.96 -13.49
N MET A 135 -19.61 1.68 -13.51
CA MET A 135 -19.58 3.13 -13.78
C MET A 135 -19.23 3.47 -15.25
N ARG A 136 -18.76 2.48 -16.03
CA ARG A 136 -18.14 2.69 -17.33
C ARG A 136 -19.02 3.44 -18.33
N ASP A 137 -20.27 3.01 -18.50
CA ASP A 137 -21.13 3.54 -19.56
C ASP A 137 -21.53 5.00 -19.25
N SER A 138 -21.87 5.29 -18.00
CA SER A 138 -22.17 6.65 -17.53
C SER A 138 -20.98 7.59 -17.69
N LEU A 139 -19.78 7.15 -17.31
CA LEU A 139 -18.55 7.94 -17.48
C LEU A 139 -18.20 8.10 -18.95
N THR A 140 -18.35 7.07 -19.77
CA THR A 140 -18.10 7.14 -21.22
C THR A 140 -19.05 8.13 -21.89
N ALA A 141 -20.33 8.13 -21.54
CA ALA A 141 -21.31 9.07 -22.07
C ALA A 141 -20.97 10.51 -21.68
N LEU A 142 -20.58 10.75 -20.42
CA LEU A 142 -20.16 12.06 -19.94
C LEU A 142 -18.89 12.54 -20.67
N LEU A 143 -17.84 11.73 -20.72
CA LEU A 143 -16.56 12.11 -21.32
C LEU A 143 -16.68 12.37 -22.84
N LYS A 144 -17.64 11.74 -23.53
CA LYS A 144 -17.95 12.07 -24.93
C LYS A 144 -18.65 13.42 -25.10
N ALA A 145 -19.39 13.86 -24.09
CA ALA A 145 -20.12 15.13 -24.11
C ALA A 145 -19.23 16.32 -23.69
N VAL A 146 -18.23 16.06 -22.85
CA VAL A 146 -17.24 17.05 -22.40
C VAL A 146 -16.30 17.40 -23.56
N LYS A 147 -16.10 18.69 -23.81
CA LYS A 147 -15.06 19.16 -24.74
C LYS A 147 -13.70 18.91 -24.09
N PRO A 148 -12.77 18.17 -24.74
CA PRO A 148 -11.45 17.91 -24.20
C PRO A 148 -10.68 19.21 -23.92
N CYS A 149 -10.08 19.32 -22.73
CA CYS A 149 -9.12 20.37 -22.42
C CYS A 149 -8.10 19.88 -21.37
N PRO A 150 -6.83 20.35 -21.43
CA PRO A 150 -5.85 20.08 -20.38
C PRO A 150 -6.32 20.62 -19.04
N PHE A 151 -6.10 19.89 -17.96
CA PHE A 151 -6.40 20.36 -16.61
C PHE A 151 -5.20 21.15 -16.03
N PRO A 152 -5.40 22.34 -15.44
CA PRO A 152 -6.65 23.10 -15.37
C PRO A 152 -7.04 23.71 -16.73
N CYS A 153 -8.34 23.66 -17.04
CA CYS A 153 -8.89 24.10 -18.33
C CYS A 153 -8.82 25.62 -18.49
N SER A 154 -8.02 26.11 -19.43
CA SER A 154 -7.86 27.54 -19.71
C SER A 154 -8.62 28.04 -20.94
N ASP A 155 -9.18 27.14 -21.77
CA ASP A 155 -10.00 27.50 -22.93
C ASP A 155 -11.41 27.96 -22.47
N PRO A 156 -11.75 29.26 -22.59
CA PRO A 156 -13.04 29.78 -22.13
C PRO A 156 -14.23 29.12 -22.85
N ALA A 157 -14.08 28.75 -24.12
CA ALA A 157 -15.15 28.11 -24.88
C ALA A 157 -15.41 26.68 -24.38
N ALA A 158 -14.35 25.95 -24.01
CA ALA A 158 -14.48 24.65 -23.37
C ALA A 158 -15.08 24.77 -21.96
N VAL A 159 -14.67 25.75 -21.16
CA VAL A 159 -15.24 26.00 -19.84
C VAL A 159 -16.75 26.27 -19.93
N THR A 160 -17.20 27.17 -20.81
CA THR A 160 -18.63 27.48 -20.97
C THR A 160 -19.42 26.26 -21.46
N GLN A 161 -18.88 25.47 -22.39
CA GLN A 161 -19.56 24.29 -22.91
C GLN A 161 -19.62 23.14 -21.88
N ASN A 162 -18.59 22.99 -21.03
CA ASN A 162 -18.51 21.94 -20.02
C ASN A 162 -19.28 22.29 -18.74
N GLN A 163 -19.48 23.59 -18.44
CA GLN A 163 -20.20 24.08 -17.26
C GLN A 163 -21.52 23.34 -16.93
N PRO A 164 -22.44 23.08 -17.89
CA PRO A 164 -23.68 22.35 -17.59
C PRO A 164 -23.46 20.86 -17.24
N LEU A 165 -22.30 20.28 -17.57
CA LEU A 165 -21.95 18.87 -17.30
C LEU A 165 -21.24 18.68 -15.95
N GLU A 166 -20.71 19.75 -15.36
CA GLU A 166 -20.01 19.76 -14.07
C GLU A 166 -20.80 19.09 -12.94
N PRO A 167 -22.12 19.37 -12.74
CA PRO A 167 -22.88 18.71 -11.68
C PRO A 167 -22.95 17.20 -11.86
N LYS A 168 -23.09 16.73 -13.10
CA LYS A 168 -23.15 15.30 -13.39
C LYS A 168 -21.80 14.62 -13.18
N ARG A 169 -20.70 15.29 -13.53
CA ARG A 169 -19.34 14.79 -13.26
C ARG A 169 -19.11 14.60 -11.77
N ASN A 170 -19.40 15.63 -10.98
CA ASN A 170 -19.25 15.58 -9.53
C ASN A 170 -20.15 14.49 -8.90
N GLU A 171 -21.39 14.33 -9.38
CA GLU A 171 -22.28 13.25 -8.93
C GLU A 171 -21.67 11.85 -9.17
N LEU A 172 -21.10 11.62 -10.37
CA LEU A 172 -20.47 10.35 -10.72
C LEU A 172 -19.18 10.12 -9.93
N ALA A 173 -18.33 11.14 -9.74
CA ALA A 173 -17.14 11.06 -8.91
C ALA A 173 -17.49 10.71 -7.45
N GLN A 174 -18.51 11.38 -6.90
CA GLN A 174 -19.03 11.12 -5.56
C GLN A 174 -19.62 9.71 -5.42
N GLN A 175 -20.34 9.23 -6.44
CA GLN A 175 -20.86 7.87 -6.48
C GLN A 175 -19.73 6.83 -6.50
N ASP A 176 -18.70 7.06 -7.33
CA ASP A 176 -17.54 6.17 -7.43
C ASP A 176 -16.81 6.09 -6.07
N LEU A 177 -16.53 7.24 -5.43
CA LEU A 177 -15.93 7.29 -4.09
C LEU A 177 -16.69 6.46 -3.06
N ARG A 178 -18.02 6.60 -3.00
CA ARG A 178 -18.85 5.83 -2.05
C ARG A 178 -18.76 4.33 -2.29
N GLN A 179 -18.73 3.90 -3.56
CA GLN A 179 -18.60 2.48 -3.90
C GLN A 179 -17.22 1.93 -3.49
N TRP A 180 -16.16 2.70 -3.74
CA TRP A 180 -14.80 2.34 -3.31
C TRP A 180 -14.64 2.33 -1.80
N ASN A 181 -15.23 3.30 -1.09
CA ASN A 181 -15.23 3.33 0.37
C ASN A 181 -15.99 2.12 0.96
N THR A 182 -17.13 1.75 0.36
CA THR A 182 -17.87 0.55 0.77
C THR A 182 -17.02 -0.72 0.57
N LEU A 183 -16.34 -0.83 -0.58
CA LEU A 183 -15.39 -1.91 -0.82
C LEU A 183 -14.26 -1.93 0.22
N PHE A 184 -13.70 -0.76 0.53
CA PHE A 184 -12.64 -0.60 1.53
C PHE A 184 -13.08 -1.11 2.90
N LEU A 185 -14.21 -0.63 3.42
CA LEU A 185 -14.71 -1.00 4.75
C LEU A 185 -15.00 -2.50 4.84
N ASP A 186 -15.67 -3.08 3.82
CA ASP A 186 -15.92 -4.52 3.76
C ASP A 186 -14.62 -5.33 3.71
N TRP A 187 -13.65 -4.85 2.93
CA TRP A 187 -12.37 -5.52 2.77
C TRP A 187 -11.55 -5.48 4.07
N GLN A 188 -11.38 -4.30 4.66
CA GLN A 188 -10.65 -4.11 5.91
C GLN A 188 -11.26 -4.95 7.03
N ALA A 189 -12.59 -4.93 7.19
CA ALA A 189 -13.28 -5.73 8.20
C ALA A 189 -13.03 -7.24 8.03
N LYS A 190 -13.09 -7.75 6.79
CA LYS A 190 -12.84 -9.18 6.50
C LYS A 190 -11.39 -9.57 6.72
N ARG A 191 -10.43 -8.71 6.37
CA ARG A 191 -8.99 -9.02 6.46
C ARG A 191 -8.41 -8.81 7.85
N ARG A 192 -9.05 -7.98 8.69
CA ARG A 192 -8.58 -7.71 10.06
C ARG A 192 -8.39 -8.97 10.90
N ALA A 193 -9.35 -9.89 10.88
CA ALA A 193 -9.25 -11.14 11.64
C ALA A 193 -8.09 -12.02 11.16
N ILE A 194 -7.86 -12.08 9.85
CA ILE A 194 -6.77 -12.85 9.24
C ILE A 194 -5.41 -12.27 9.66
N VAL A 195 -5.23 -10.96 9.53
CA VAL A 195 -3.99 -10.28 9.90
C VAL A 195 -3.72 -10.39 11.40
N ALA A 196 -4.75 -10.24 12.24
CA ALA A 196 -4.63 -10.37 13.68
C ALA A 196 -4.24 -11.80 14.12
N ASP A 197 -4.85 -12.84 13.56
CA ASP A 197 -4.49 -14.23 13.84
C ASP A 197 -3.06 -14.53 13.39
N GLY A 198 -2.69 -14.14 12.17
CA GLY A 198 -1.33 -14.36 11.66
C GLY A 198 -0.27 -13.65 12.50
N GLN A 199 -0.53 -12.41 12.89
CA GLN A 199 0.36 -11.67 13.78
C GLN A 199 0.47 -12.33 15.17
N ALA A 200 -0.63 -12.81 15.75
CA ALA A 200 -0.60 -13.48 17.05
C ALA A 200 0.28 -14.75 17.01
N ARG A 201 0.20 -15.51 15.91
CA ARG A 201 1.04 -16.70 15.68
C ARG A 201 2.51 -16.34 15.52
N ILE A 202 2.83 -15.26 14.80
CA ILE A 202 4.21 -14.76 14.67
C ILE A 202 4.73 -14.29 16.03
N ALA A 203 3.93 -13.54 16.79
CA ALA A 203 4.31 -13.05 18.12
C ALA A 203 4.60 -14.20 19.11
N ALA A 204 3.85 -15.31 19.03
CA ALA A 204 4.09 -16.50 19.85
C ALA A 204 5.49 -17.13 19.62
N THR A 205 6.10 -16.87 18.45
CA THR A 205 7.48 -17.26 18.14
C THR A 205 8.54 -16.29 18.67
N GLY A 206 8.15 -15.28 19.46
CA GLY A 206 9.04 -14.17 19.82
C GLY A 206 9.44 -13.35 18.61
N ASP A 207 8.49 -13.10 17.70
CA ASP A 207 8.71 -12.41 16.42
C ASP A 207 9.82 -13.04 15.55
N GLY A 208 9.97 -14.36 15.63
CA GLY A 208 10.99 -15.14 14.92
C GLY A 208 12.22 -15.48 15.75
N ALA A 209 12.39 -14.93 16.96
CA ALA A 209 13.55 -15.20 17.81
C ALA A 209 13.65 -16.66 18.26
N LYS A 210 12.52 -17.39 18.35
CA LYS A 210 12.50 -18.82 18.68
C LYS A 210 12.89 -19.72 17.50
N ALA A 211 12.94 -19.23 16.27
CA ALA A 211 13.28 -20.06 15.11
C ALA A 211 14.78 -20.36 15.08
N THR A 212 15.13 -21.64 15.22
CA THR A 212 16.51 -22.09 15.38
C THR A 212 17.21 -22.30 14.04
N THR A 213 16.47 -22.58 12.98
CA THR A 213 17.00 -22.84 11.63
C THR A 213 16.80 -21.65 10.70
N PRO A 214 17.64 -21.51 9.65
CA PRO A 214 17.40 -20.53 8.58
C PRO A 214 16.05 -20.75 7.87
N ALA A 215 15.64 -22.01 7.69
CA ALA A 215 14.38 -22.35 7.03
C ALA A 215 13.16 -21.92 7.87
N GLY A 216 13.20 -22.10 9.19
CA GLY A 216 12.16 -21.62 10.09
C GLY A 216 12.03 -20.10 10.08
N ARG A 217 13.18 -19.39 10.14
CA ARG A 217 13.19 -17.91 10.02
C ARG A 217 12.64 -17.43 8.69
N ALA A 218 13.06 -18.03 7.58
CA ALA A 218 12.55 -17.70 6.24
C ALA A 218 11.04 -17.94 6.11
N GLY A 219 10.53 -19.04 6.67
CA GLY A 219 9.10 -19.34 6.70
C GLY A 219 8.30 -18.32 7.51
N LEU A 220 8.78 -17.91 8.68
CA LEU A 220 8.13 -16.88 9.49
C LEU A 220 8.18 -15.50 8.82
N ALA A 221 9.29 -15.16 8.17
CA ALA A 221 9.41 -13.95 7.37
C ALA A 221 8.40 -13.95 6.20
N SER A 222 8.24 -15.09 5.54
CA SER A 222 7.25 -15.26 4.46
C SER A 222 5.81 -15.10 4.97
N TYR A 223 5.52 -15.63 6.17
CA TYR A 223 4.20 -15.45 6.78
C TYR A 223 3.95 -13.97 7.13
N ARG A 224 4.93 -13.30 7.74
CA ARG A 224 4.86 -11.88 8.08
C ARG A 224 4.69 -11.02 6.82
N ALA A 225 5.39 -11.35 5.74
CA ALA A 225 5.23 -10.72 4.43
C ALA A 225 3.82 -10.89 3.85
N ALA A 226 3.23 -12.08 3.99
CA ALA A 226 1.86 -12.32 3.55
C ALA A 226 0.83 -11.48 4.32
N MET A 227 1.01 -11.32 5.63
CA MET A 227 0.15 -10.45 6.44
C MET A 227 0.35 -8.97 6.11
N LEU A 228 1.59 -8.53 5.86
CA LEU A 228 1.85 -7.17 5.38
C LEU A 228 1.20 -6.92 4.01
N ARG A 229 1.18 -7.93 3.13
CA ARG A 229 0.53 -7.84 1.83
C ARG A 229 -0.98 -7.59 1.95
N GLU A 230 -1.66 -8.11 2.97
CA GLU A 230 -3.08 -7.77 3.23
C GLU A 230 -3.26 -6.28 3.56
N VAL A 231 -2.32 -5.68 4.31
CA VAL A 231 -2.28 -4.23 4.59
C VAL A 231 -2.07 -3.45 3.30
N GLU A 232 -1.08 -3.83 2.50
CA GLU A 232 -0.75 -3.17 1.23
C GLU A 232 -1.90 -3.25 0.21
N VAL A 233 -2.56 -4.40 0.12
CA VAL A 233 -3.73 -4.58 -0.73
C VAL A 233 -4.89 -3.70 -0.26
N THR A 234 -5.10 -3.59 1.06
CA THR A 234 -6.12 -2.68 1.62
C THR A 234 -5.79 -1.22 1.30
N LEU A 235 -4.52 -0.81 1.43
CA LEU A 235 -4.05 0.53 1.02
C LEU A 235 -4.25 0.79 -0.48
N SER A 236 -4.06 -0.23 -1.31
CA SER A 236 -4.27 -0.11 -2.76
C SER A 236 -5.72 0.24 -3.11
N VAL A 237 -6.72 -0.17 -2.32
CA VAL A 237 -8.13 0.21 -2.54
C VAL A 237 -8.29 1.73 -2.43
N THR A 238 -7.64 2.35 -1.44
CA THR A 238 -7.62 3.82 -1.28
C THR A 238 -6.90 4.51 -2.42
N GLU A 239 -5.72 4.01 -2.82
CA GLU A 239 -4.97 4.57 -3.96
C GLU A 239 -5.79 4.53 -5.26
N LEU A 240 -6.49 3.42 -5.52
CA LEU A 240 -7.32 3.25 -6.70
C LEU A 240 -8.52 4.19 -6.70
N ALA A 241 -9.20 4.33 -5.57
CA ALA A 241 -10.31 5.26 -5.41
C ALA A 241 -9.90 6.70 -5.74
N LEU A 242 -8.78 7.14 -5.16
CA LEU A 242 -8.21 8.47 -5.38
C LEU A 242 -7.84 8.71 -6.84
N LYS A 243 -7.08 7.79 -7.45
CA LYS A 243 -6.66 7.90 -8.86
C LYS A 243 -7.86 7.98 -9.80
N ARG A 244 -8.92 7.23 -9.53
CA ARG A 244 -10.14 7.27 -10.34
C ARG A 244 -10.89 8.57 -10.22
N VAL A 245 -11.02 9.12 -9.02
CA VAL A 245 -11.67 10.43 -8.82
C VAL A 245 -10.89 11.52 -9.54
N ASN A 246 -9.57 11.51 -9.41
CA ASN A 246 -8.71 12.40 -10.18
C ASN A 246 -8.98 12.26 -11.68
N ALA A 247 -8.98 11.04 -12.21
CA ALA A 247 -9.25 10.82 -13.63
C ALA A 247 -10.64 11.31 -14.06
N ILE A 248 -11.67 11.12 -13.22
CA ILE A 248 -13.01 11.64 -13.49
C ILE A 248 -13.00 13.17 -13.51
N GLU A 249 -12.44 13.82 -12.49
CA GLU A 249 -12.43 15.28 -12.36
C GLU A 249 -11.55 15.99 -13.40
N THR A 250 -10.46 15.36 -13.82
CA THR A 250 -9.60 15.90 -14.88
C THR A 250 -10.06 15.50 -16.29
N GLY A 251 -11.14 14.73 -16.43
CA GLY A 251 -11.64 14.26 -17.72
C GLY A 251 -10.68 13.33 -18.46
N ASP A 252 -9.85 12.58 -17.72
CA ASP A 252 -8.85 11.66 -18.29
C ASP A 252 -9.52 10.39 -18.83
N VAL A 253 -8.96 9.86 -19.94
CA VAL A 253 -9.37 8.58 -20.52
C VAL A 253 -9.21 7.45 -19.51
N ASP A 254 -8.27 7.55 -18.56
CA ASP A 254 -8.06 6.60 -17.46
C ASP A 254 -9.26 6.49 -16.50
N ALA A 255 -10.25 7.38 -16.58
CA ALA A 255 -11.53 7.20 -15.88
C ALA A 255 -12.35 6.02 -16.46
N VAL A 256 -12.11 5.66 -17.73
CA VAL A 256 -12.83 4.60 -18.46
C VAL A 256 -11.90 3.51 -19.01
N SER A 257 -10.62 3.82 -19.19
CA SER A 257 -9.54 2.89 -19.49
C SER A 257 -9.20 2.17 -18.18
N GLY A 258 -9.25 0.84 -18.16
CA GLY A 258 -8.95 0.07 -16.95
C GLY A 258 -7.49 0.13 -16.49
N SER A 259 -6.71 1.14 -16.93
CA SER A 259 -5.29 1.39 -16.63
C SER A 259 -5.03 1.78 -15.18
N THR A 260 -6.05 2.23 -14.44
CA THR A 260 -6.03 2.27 -12.97
C THR A 260 -6.09 0.86 -12.36
N TYR A 261 -5.43 -0.10 -12.99
CA TYR A 261 -5.30 -1.46 -12.53
C TYR A 261 -4.11 -1.56 -11.58
N VAL A 262 -4.25 -2.33 -10.50
CA VAL A 262 -3.08 -2.80 -9.76
C VAL A 262 -2.19 -3.55 -10.76
N PRO A 263 -0.91 -3.16 -10.95
CA PRO A 263 -0.09 -3.73 -12.01
C PRO A 263 -0.07 -5.26 -11.90
N LYS A 264 -0.54 -5.94 -12.97
CA LYS A 264 -0.28 -7.35 -13.18
C LYS A 264 1.21 -7.47 -13.55
N GLY A 265 2.06 -7.60 -12.55
CA GLY A 265 3.46 -8.01 -12.76
C GLY A 265 4.50 -7.16 -12.06
N ALA A 266 4.67 -7.39 -10.76
CA ALA A 266 6.03 -7.46 -10.17
C ALA A 266 6.54 -8.92 -10.16
N ALA A 267 6.00 -9.74 -11.08
CA ALA A 267 6.35 -11.14 -11.28
C ALA A 267 6.42 -11.44 -12.78
N LYS A 268 7.43 -10.87 -13.47
CA LYS A 268 8.33 -11.57 -14.40
C LYS A 268 9.23 -10.62 -15.22
N LYS A 269 10.54 -10.92 -15.13
CA LYS A 269 11.71 -10.50 -15.95
C LYS A 269 12.20 -9.08 -15.66
N SER A 270 13.46 -8.85 -15.25
CA SER A 270 14.72 -9.59 -15.40
C SER A 270 15.44 -9.80 -14.08
#